data_AF-A0A6J5CD90-F1
#
_entry.id   AF-A0A6J5CD90-F1
#
_cell.length_a   1.000
_cell.length_b   1.000
_cell.length_c   1.000
_cell.angle_alpha   90.00
_cell.angle_beta   90.00
_cell.angle_gamma   90.00
#
_symmetry.space_group_name_H-M   'P 1'
#
loop_
_entity.id
_entity.type
_entity.pdbx_description
1 polymer ?
#
loop_
_entity_poly.entity_id
_entity_poly.type
_entity_poly.pdbx_seq_one_letter_code
_entity_poly.pdbx_strand_id
1 'polypeptide(L)'
;MAGEWIKMRHDLVDDPAVVLIASRTGIDEYGVVGRLQKLWSWADRHTVDGNAMSVTRSWIDRYVSCPGFADAMFEADWLEGDDGAIDIPKFEVHNGESAKKRALGNKRVALSRSKQRDGNAEGNADGNSESNAHSVTKSVTREEKNKNSKQPPIPPKGGEIVETKKRPIIALKTFLEQCKEKSEKPILEADTVFDYAAKTGIPDEFLRLHWLEFKARYCEEGAKRYKDWRTVFRKSVRGNWFKLWWIGADGACALTTVGEQAKRAHGRDAA
;
A
#
# COMPACT_ATOMS: atom_id res chain seq x y z
N MET A 1 -11.59 -27.14 5.00
CA MET A 1 -11.35 -25.82 4.37
C MET A 1 -9.98 -25.89 3.73
N ALA A 2 -9.86 -25.61 2.43
CA ALA A 2 -8.55 -25.55 1.76
C ALA A 2 -7.69 -24.43 2.40
N GLY A 3 -6.37 -24.64 2.49
CA GLY A 3 -5.44 -23.62 2.97
C GLY A 3 -5.39 -22.39 2.06
N GLU A 4 -4.68 -21.35 2.48
CA GLU A 4 -4.42 -20.18 1.63
C GLU A 4 -3.63 -20.60 0.39
N TRP A 5 -4.03 -20.08 -0.78
CA TRP A 5 -3.44 -20.39 -2.08
C TRP A 5 -2.85 -19.13 -2.72
N ILE A 6 -1.80 -19.34 -3.51
CA ILE A 6 -1.13 -18.31 -4.31
C ILE A 6 -1.25 -18.69 -5.80
N LYS A 7 -1.54 -17.70 -6.65
CA LYS A 7 -1.64 -17.90 -8.11
C LYS A 7 -0.23 -17.92 -8.69
N MET A 8 0.11 -18.92 -9.49
CA MET A 8 1.34 -18.94 -10.30
C MET A 8 1.00 -19.11 -11.78
N ARG A 9 1.80 -18.50 -12.65
CA ARG A 9 1.66 -18.68 -14.10
C ARG A 9 2.24 -20.03 -14.54
N HIS A 10 1.75 -20.55 -15.67
CA HIS A 10 2.17 -21.84 -16.21
C HIS A 10 3.54 -21.77 -16.90
N ASP A 11 3.85 -20.62 -17.49
CA ASP A 11 5.07 -20.29 -18.24
C ASP A 11 6.18 -19.69 -17.35
N LEU A 12 6.02 -19.73 -16.02
CA LEU A 12 6.95 -19.09 -15.10
C LEU A 12 8.37 -19.65 -15.21
N VAL A 13 8.51 -20.94 -15.51
CA VAL A 13 9.81 -21.60 -15.68
C VAL A 13 10.58 -21.07 -16.90
N ASP A 14 9.87 -20.59 -17.92
CA ASP A 14 10.43 -20.07 -19.17
C ASP A 14 10.55 -18.54 -19.16
N ASP A 15 10.18 -17.88 -18.06
CA ASP A 15 10.22 -16.42 -17.97
C ASP A 15 11.67 -15.92 -18.05
N PRO A 16 11.99 -14.92 -18.90
CA PRO A 16 13.35 -14.39 -19.03
C PRO A 16 13.97 -13.93 -17.69
N ALA A 17 13.15 -13.46 -16.75
CA ALA A 17 13.62 -13.10 -15.41
C ALA A 17 14.01 -14.33 -14.58
N VAL A 18 13.30 -15.46 -14.72
CA VAL A 18 13.69 -16.73 -14.08
C VAL A 18 14.98 -17.26 -14.69
N VAL A 19 15.11 -17.20 -16.01
CA VAL A 19 16.35 -17.58 -16.72
C VAL A 19 17.52 -16.69 -16.29
N LEU A 20 17.30 -15.38 -16.13
CA LEU A 20 18.31 -14.45 -15.62
C LEU A 20 18.72 -14.81 -14.19
N ILE A 21 17.75 -15.03 -13.30
CA ILE A 21 18.03 -15.39 -11.90
C ILE A 21 18.78 -16.72 -11.83
N ALA A 22 18.38 -17.73 -12.62
CA ALA A 22 19.06 -19.02 -12.73
C ALA A 22 20.53 -18.83 -13.15
N SER A 23 20.75 -18.03 -14.21
CA SER A 23 22.10 -17.70 -14.69
C SER A 23 22.96 -16.99 -13.64
N ARG A 24 22.38 -16.12 -12.80
CA ARG A 24 23.12 -15.38 -11.76
C ARG A 24 23.43 -16.20 -10.53
N THR A 25 22.53 -17.08 -10.14
CA THR A 25 22.61 -17.84 -8.89
C THR A 25 23.20 -19.24 -9.06
N GLY A 26 23.34 -19.71 -10.30
CA GLY A 26 23.92 -21.02 -10.63
C GLY A 26 23.02 -22.21 -10.25
N ILE A 27 21.73 -21.97 -10.03
CA ILE A 27 20.73 -23.01 -9.82
C ILE A 27 19.83 -23.13 -11.05
N ASP A 28 19.19 -24.29 -11.20
CA ASP A 28 18.23 -24.53 -12.28
C ASP A 28 16.94 -23.71 -12.11
N GLU A 29 16.21 -23.53 -13.20
CA GLU A 29 14.98 -22.74 -13.28
C GLU A 29 13.89 -23.28 -12.33
N TYR A 30 13.79 -24.61 -12.14
CA TYR A 30 12.86 -25.18 -11.18
C TYR A 30 13.24 -24.81 -9.74
N GLY A 31 14.55 -24.82 -9.44
CA GLY A 31 15.13 -24.34 -8.20
C GLY A 31 14.84 -22.86 -7.93
N VAL A 32 14.81 -22.02 -8.96
CA VAL A 32 14.40 -20.61 -8.88
C VAL A 32 12.91 -20.50 -8.60
N VAL A 33 12.06 -21.18 -9.38
CA VAL A 33 10.59 -21.16 -9.22
C VAL A 33 10.16 -21.57 -7.81
N GLY A 34 10.75 -22.62 -7.24
CA GLY A 34 10.44 -23.04 -5.87
C GLY A 34 10.81 -21.99 -4.81
N ARG A 35 11.92 -21.27 -5.01
CA ARG A 35 12.36 -20.19 -4.10
C ARG A 35 11.50 -18.94 -4.21
N LEU A 36 11.09 -18.59 -5.42
CA LEU A 36 10.11 -17.53 -5.68
C LEU A 36 8.77 -17.86 -5.03
N GLN A 37 8.27 -19.08 -5.22
CA GLN A 37 7.03 -19.54 -4.59
C GLN A 37 7.11 -19.39 -3.07
N LYS A 38 8.23 -19.77 -2.45
CA LYS A 38 8.46 -19.64 -1.01
C LYS A 38 8.46 -18.18 -0.56
N LEU A 39 9.21 -17.32 -1.25
CA LEU A 39 9.32 -15.90 -0.95
C LEU A 39 7.98 -15.16 -1.14
N TRP A 40 7.28 -15.42 -2.24
CA TRP A 40 5.97 -14.83 -2.52
C TRP A 40 4.90 -15.33 -1.56
N SER A 41 4.91 -16.61 -1.18
CA SER A 41 4.00 -17.14 -0.14
C SER A 41 4.23 -16.48 1.22
N TRP A 42 5.47 -16.08 1.52
CA TRP A 42 5.74 -15.26 2.70
C TRP A 42 5.20 -13.85 2.52
N ALA A 43 5.51 -13.19 1.40
CA ALA A 43 5.07 -11.83 1.12
C ALA A 43 3.54 -11.71 1.13
N ASP A 44 2.83 -12.68 0.57
CA ASP A 44 1.38 -12.76 0.50
C ASP A 44 0.71 -12.85 1.90
N ARG A 45 1.33 -13.56 2.84
CA ARG A 45 0.84 -13.69 4.22
C ARG A 45 1.16 -12.47 5.07
N HIS A 46 2.28 -11.82 4.83
CA HIS A 46 2.83 -10.80 5.73
C HIS A 46 2.63 -9.37 5.22
N THR A 47 2.51 -9.16 3.92
CA THR A 47 2.33 -7.84 3.27
C THR A 47 0.91 -7.69 2.72
N VAL A 48 0.43 -6.45 2.54
CA VAL A 48 -0.87 -6.18 1.87
C VAL A 48 -0.63 -5.73 0.42
N ASP A 49 0.47 -5.01 0.21
CA ASP A 49 0.84 -4.29 -1.01
C ASP A 49 2.19 -4.72 -1.59
N GLY A 50 2.78 -5.85 -1.15
CA GLY A 50 4.13 -6.26 -1.55
C GLY A 50 5.26 -5.56 -0.79
N ASN A 51 4.94 -4.53 -0.01
CA ASN A 51 5.92 -3.78 0.78
C ASN A 51 6.37 -4.58 2.01
N ALA A 52 7.60 -5.06 1.97
CA ALA A 52 8.23 -5.84 3.02
C ALA A 52 9.10 -4.94 3.92
N MET A 53 8.48 -3.93 4.56
CA MET A 53 9.18 -3.08 5.54
C MET A 53 9.93 -3.95 6.55
N SER A 54 11.25 -3.75 6.69
CA SER A 54 12.24 -4.54 7.48
C SER A 54 12.89 -5.77 6.84
N VAL A 55 12.54 -6.13 5.59
CA VAL A 55 13.28 -7.18 4.86
C VAL A 55 14.52 -6.59 4.20
N THR A 56 15.66 -7.23 4.43
CA THR A 56 16.95 -6.93 3.80
C THR A 56 17.28 -7.98 2.75
N ARG A 57 18.18 -7.66 1.82
CA ARG A 57 18.69 -8.62 0.82
C ARG A 57 19.27 -9.87 1.47
N SER A 58 20.06 -9.66 2.53
CA SER A 58 20.66 -10.73 3.34
C SER A 58 19.63 -11.60 4.07
N TRP A 59 18.44 -11.07 4.38
CA TRP A 59 17.35 -11.87 4.92
C TRP A 59 16.70 -12.72 3.83
N ILE A 60 16.48 -12.16 2.64
CA ILE A 60 15.88 -12.89 1.50
C ILE A 60 16.75 -14.09 1.15
N ASP A 61 18.04 -13.89 0.95
CA ASP A 61 19.00 -14.94 0.62
C ASP A 61 19.00 -16.07 1.65
N ARG A 62 18.96 -15.71 2.94
CA ARG A 62 18.86 -16.69 4.04
C ARG A 62 17.52 -17.41 4.03
N TYR A 63 16.43 -16.69 3.78
CA TYR A 63 15.08 -17.22 3.77
C TYR A 63 14.86 -18.21 2.63
N VAL A 64 15.38 -17.93 1.43
CA VAL A 64 15.33 -18.83 0.28
C VAL A 64 16.51 -19.79 0.20
N SER A 65 17.45 -19.68 1.14
CA SER A 65 18.67 -20.51 1.22
C SER A 65 19.47 -20.50 -0.09
N CYS A 66 19.68 -19.31 -0.64
CA CYS A 66 20.43 -19.05 -1.86
C CYS A 66 21.09 -17.67 -1.76
N PRO A 67 22.40 -17.60 -1.49
CA PRO A 67 23.15 -16.34 -1.52
C PRO A 67 23.11 -15.69 -2.91
N GLY A 68 22.95 -14.37 -2.96
CA GLY A 68 22.87 -13.60 -4.21
C GLY A 68 21.51 -13.68 -4.92
N PHE A 69 20.53 -14.37 -4.32
CA PHE A 69 19.19 -14.50 -4.90
C PHE A 69 18.44 -13.17 -4.91
N ALA A 70 18.56 -12.40 -3.83
CA ALA A 70 17.98 -11.06 -3.74
C ALA A 70 18.56 -10.14 -4.83
N ASP A 71 19.88 -10.10 -4.98
CA ASP A 71 20.54 -9.27 -5.99
C ASP A 71 20.14 -9.68 -7.41
N ALA A 72 20.05 -10.99 -7.68
CA ALA A 72 19.55 -11.49 -8.96
C ALA A 72 18.08 -11.09 -9.22
N MET A 73 17.23 -11.05 -8.20
CA MET A 73 15.86 -10.54 -8.32
C MET A 73 15.80 -9.02 -8.54
N PHE A 74 16.75 -8.25 -8.00
CA PHE A 74 16.88 -6.82 -8.29
C PHE A 74 17.28 -6.58 -9.75
N GLU A 75 18.24 -7.35 -10.28
CA GLU A 75 18.61 -7.28 -11.70
C GLU A 75 17.46 -7.68 -12.64
N ALA A 76 16.56 -8.53 -12.18
CA ALA A 76 15.39 -8.99 -12.92
C ALA A 76 14.16 -8.05 -12.80
N ASP A 77 14.31 -6.88 -12.17
CA ASP A 77 13.22 -5.93 -11.87
C ASP A 77 12.06 -6.57 -11.06
N TRP A 78 12.35 -7.59 -10.25
CA TRP A 78 11.38 -8.29 -9.40
C TRP A 78 11.45 -7.87 -7.92
N LEU A 79 12.48 -7.11 -7.56
CA LEU A 79 12.60 -6.37 -6.31
C LEU A 79 13.04 -4.94 -6.61
N GLU A 80 12.51 -3.98 -5.86
CA GLU A 80 12.92 -2.57 -5.92
C GLU A 80 13.17 -2.03 -4.51
N GLY A 81 13.90 -0.91 -4.42
CA GLY A 81 14.16 -0.20 -3.17
C GLY A 81 15.52 -0.51 -2.52
N ASP A 82 15.65 -0.07 -1.27
CA ASP A 82 16.88 -0.14 -0.48
C ASP A 82 16.73 -1.15 0.67
N ASP A 83 17.85 -1.53 1.29
CA ASP A 83 17.86 -2.45 2.42
C ASP A 83 16.97 -1.95 3.57
N GLY A 84 16.03 -2.81 4.00
CA GLY A 84 15.02 -2.48 5.01
C GLY A 84 13.74 -1.85 4.47
N ALA A 85 13.68 -1.55 3.16
CA ALA A 85 12.52 -1.03 2.45
C ALA A 85 12.36 -1.70 1.06
N ILE A 86 12.46 -3.03 1.02
CA ILE A 86 12.29 -3.80 -0.22
C ILE A 86 10.81 -3.84 -0.61
N ASP A 87 10.54 -3.46 -1.85
CA ASP A 87 9.23 -3.53 -2.48
C ASP A 87 9.22 -4.62 -3.55
N ILE A 88 8.11 -5.34 -3.70
CA ILE A 88 7.90 -6.28 -4.79
C ILE A 88 7.03 -5.55 -5.83
N PRO A 89 7.63 -4.90 -6.84
CA PRO A 89 6.88 -4.14 -7.83
C PRO A 89 5.85 -5.04 -8.52
N LYS A 90 4.69 -4.46 -8.85
CA LYS A 90 3.60 -5.15 -9.57
C LYS A 90 3.18 -6.49 -8.92
N PHE A 91 3.24 -6.60 -7.59
CA PHE A 91 2.88 -7.80 -6.83
C PHE A 91 1.55 -8.44 -7.27
N GLU A 92 0.53 -7.62 -7.57
CA GLU A 92 -0.79 -8.05 -8.04
C GLU A 92 -0.77 -8.64 -9.48
N VAL A 93 0.17 -8.23 -10.33
CA VAL A 93 0.37 -8.79 -11.68
C VAL A 93 1.03 -10.17 -11.59
N HIS A 94 1.96 -10.34 -10.64
CA HIS A 94 2.71 -11.59 -10.47
C HIS A 94 1.94 -12.64 -9.64
N ASN A 95 1.19 -12.23 -8.61
CA ASN A 95 0.56 -13.14 -7.63
C ASN A 95 -0.98 -13.02 -7.54
N GLY A 96 -1.62 -12.06 -8.21
CA GLY A 96 -3.06 -11.77 -8.05
C GLY A 96 -3.40 -11.13 -6.70
N GLU A 97 -4.71 -11.05 -6.36
CA GLU A 97 -5.14 -10.48 -5.07
C GLU A 97 -4.53 -11.25 -3.90
N SER A 98 -3.85 -10.52 -3.00
CA SER A 98 -3.17 -11.14 -1.86
C SER A 98 -4.12 -11.91 -0.93
N ALA A 99 -3.67 -13.02 -0.34
CA ALA A 99 -4.42 -13.78 0.66
C ALA A 99 -4.84 -12.90 1.84
N LYS A 100 -4.00 -11.93 2.23
CA LYS A 100 -4.35 -10.97 3.27
C LYS A 100 -5.55 -10.10 2.88
N LYS A 101 -5.65 -9.64 1.62
CA LYS A 101 -6.80 -8.88 1.10
C LYS A 101 -8.06 -9.75 1.04
N ARG A 102 -7.93 -10.99 0.56
CA ARG A 102 -9.02 -11.99 0.54
C ARG A 102 -9.53 -12.33 1.95
N ALA A 103 -8.63 -12.58 2.90
CA ALA A 103 -8.96 -12.88 4.29
C ALA A 103 -9.68 -11.70 4.97
N LEU A 104 -9.25 -10.46 4.72
CA LEU A 104 -9.94 -9.25 5.20
C LEU A 104 -11.33 -9.10 4.58
N GLY A 105 -11.48 -9.39 3.29
CA GLY A 105 -12.77 -9.44 2.59
C GLY A 105 -13.71 -10.47 3.19
N ASN A 106 -13.25 -11.71 3.35
CA ASN A 106 -14.01 -12.81 3.95
C ASN A 106 -14.42 -12.50 5.39
N LYS A 107 -13.52 -11.93 6.20
CA LYS A 107 -13.83 -11.49 7.56
C LYS A 107 -14.88 -10.39 7.57
N ARG A 108 -14.82 -9.44 6.64
CA ARG A 108 -15.83 -8.38 6.50
C ARG A 108 -17.20 -8.96 6.13
N VAL A 109 -17.26 -9.88 5.18
CA VAL A 109 -18.50 -10.55 4.77
C VAL A 109 -19.07 -11.40 5.91
N ALA A 110 -18.23 -12.14 6.63
CA ALA A 110 -18.66 -12.92 7.79
C ALA A 110 -19.27 -12.04 8.90
N LEU A 111 -18.63 -10.90 9.21
CA LEU A 111 -19.13 -9.92 10.18
C LEU A 111 -20.42 -9.22 9.71
N SER A 112 -20.57 -8.99 8.40
CA SER A 112 -21.81 -8.46 7.82
C SER A 112 -22.96 -9.46 7.93
N ARG A 113 -22.69 -10.74 7.66
CA ARG A 113 -23.69 -11.82 7.78
C ARG A 113 -24.09 -12.09 9.23
N SER A 114 -23.17 -11.96 10.19
CA SER A 114 -23.52 -12.09 11.62
C SER A 114 -24.41 -10.93 12.08
N LYS A 115 -24.07 -9.69 11.71
CA LYS A 115 -24.89 -8.51 12.04
C LYS A 115 -26.31 -8.53 11.45
N GLN A 116 -26.48 -9.07 10.24
CA GLN A 116 -27.81 -9.24 9.65
C GLN A 116 -28.64 -10.32 10.36
N ARG A 117 -28.01 -11.33 10.98
CA ARG A 117 -28.72 -12.34 11.77
C ARG A 117 -29.18 -11.79 13.12
N ASP A 118 -28.40 -10.92 13.74
CA ASP A 118 -28.75 -10.30 15.03
C ASP A 118 -29.84 -9.21 14.91
N GLY A 119 -30.06 -8.66 13.71
CA GLY A 119 -31.09 -7.64 13.45
C GLY A 119 -32.45 -8.18 12.99
N ASN A 120 -32.60 -9.49 12.82
CA ASN A 120 -33.80 -10.12 12.26
C ASN A 120 -34.62 -10.93 13.30
N ALA A 121 -34.35 -10.73 14.59
CA ALA A 121 -35.00 -11.45 15.68
C ALA A 121 -36.36 -10.87 16.12
N GLU A 122 -36.72 -9.66 15.67
CA GLU A 122 -38.01 -9.04 16.00
C GLU A 122 -38.70 -8.53 14.74
N GLY A 123 -39.83 -9.14 14.40
CA GLY A 123 -40.78 -8.65 13.39
C GLY A 123 -40.89 -9.52 12.14
N ASN A 124 -41.70 -10.58 12.22
CA ASN A 124 -42.50 -11.00 11.07
C ASN A 124 -43.74 -11.75 11.56
N ALA A 125 -44.82 -11.00 11.74
CA ALA A 125 -46.18 -11.51 11.66
C ALA A 125 -46.99 -10.57 10.75
N ASP A 126 -47.43 -11.14 9.63
CA ASP A 126 -48.49 -10.75 8.71
C ASP A 126 -48.43 -9.45 7.89
N GLY A 127 -48.72 -9.61 6.59
CA GLY A 127 -49.23 -8.53 5.74
C GLY A 127 -48.80 -8.56 4.28
N ASN A 128 -49.60 -9.19 3.43
CA ASN A 128 -49.50 -9.25 1.97
C ASN A 128 -49.57 -7.87 1.27
N SER A 129 -48.80 -7.69 0.19
CA SER A 129 -49.21 -7.19 -1.15
C SER A 129 -48.27 -6.15 -1.80
N GLU A 130 -47.92 -6.46 -3.05
CA GLU A 130 -47.53 -5.61 -4.19
C GLU A 130 -46.23 -4.76 -4.18
N SER A 131 -45.41 -5.13 -5.18
CA SER A 131 -44.38 -4.40 -5.93
C SER A 131 -44.30 -2.87 -5.82
N ASN A 132 -43.10 -2.35 -5.59
CA ASN A 132 -42.27 -1.78 -6.68
C ASN A 132 -40.86 -1.42 -6.19
N ALA A 133 -39.88 -1.82 -7.00
CA ALA A 133 -38.47 -1.53 -6.77
C ALA A 133 -38.17 -0.03 -6.88
N HIS A 134 -37.49 0.52 -5.89
CA HIS A 134 -36.36 1.45 -6.00
C HIS A 134 -36.04 1.97 -4.60
N SER A 135 -35.00 1.44 -3.95
CA SER A 135 -34.52 2.03 -2.70
C SER A 135 -33.02 2.23 -2.75
N VAL A 136 -32.67 3.46 -3.13
CA VAL A 136 -31.46 4.15 -2.75
C VAL A 136 -31.45 4.28 -1.23
N THR A 137 -30.45 3.72 -0.55
CA THR A 137 -30.09 4.14 0.82
C THR A 137 -28.56 4.15 0.95
N LYS A 138 -27.95 5.33 0.80
CA LYS A 138 -27.46 6.15 1.92
C LYS A 138 -26.66 5.33 2.94
N SER A 139 -25.35 5.27 2.72
CA SER A 139 -24.38 4.89 3.74
C SER A 139 -24.34 5.99 4.81
N VAL A 140 -24.87 5.71 6.00
CA VAL A 140 -24.69 6.55 7.19
C VAL A 140 -23.82 5.82 8.20
N THR A 141 -22.79 6.55 8.64
CA THR A 141 -22.04 6.47 9.91
C THR A 141 -21.65 5.10 10.48
N ARG A 142 -20.34 4.86 10.47
CA ARG A 142 -19.70 3.79 11.24
C ARG A 142 -19.06 4.39 12.50
N GLU A 143 -19.68 4.13 13.65
CA GLU A 143 -19.08 4.33 14.97
C GLU A 143 -17.95 3.33 15.24
N GLU A 144 -16.94 3.83 15.94
CA GLU A 144 -15.77 3.13 16.46
C GLU A 144 -16.09 2.47 17.82
N LYS A 145 -15.95 1.14 17.91
CA LYS A 145 -15.36 0.41 19.06
C LYS A 145 -15.43 -1.11 18.80
N ASN A 146 -14.32 -1.82 18.94
CA ASN A 146 -13.96 -2.45 20.22
C ASN A 146 -12.70 -3.33 20.07
N LYS A 147 -11.79 -3.20 21.04
CA LYS A 147 -10.55 -3.98 21.19
C LYS A 147 -10.92 -5.41 21.59
N ASN A 148 -10.27 -6.42 21.01
CA ASN A 148 -10.03 -7.68 21.74
C ASN A 148 -8.62 -8.19 21.47
N SER A 149 -7.90 -8.36 22.56
CA SER A 149 -6.51 -8.80 22.72
C SER A 149 -6.37 -10.31 22.53
N LYS A 150 -5.42 -10.75 21.71
CA LYS A 150 -4.73 -12.04 21.88
C LYS A 150 -3.24 -11.82 21.59
N GLN A 151 -2.39 -12.02 22.60
CA GLN A 151 -0.94 -12.04 22.44
C GLN A 151 -0.53 -13.25 21.58
N PRO A 152 0.39 -13.09 20.60
CA PRO A 152 1.05 -14.23 19.98
C PRO A 152 2.10 -14.85 20.94
N PRO A 153 2.44 -16.14 20.78
CA PRO A 153 3.28 -16.88 21.70
C PRO A 153 4.72 -16.35 21.72
N ILE A 154 5.35 -16.50 22.89
CA ILE A 154 6.69 -16.02 23.24
C ILE A 154 7.76 -16.72 22.37
N PRO A 155 8.64 -15.98 21.66
CA PRO A 155 9.77 -16.58 20.96
C PRO A 155 10.87 -17.02 21.95
N PRO A 156 11.68 -18.04 21.59
CA PRO A 156 12.67 -18.65 22.48
C PRO A 156 13.74 -17.63 22.93
N LYS A 157 14.10 -17.74 24.21
CA LYS A 157 14.98 -16.85 24.98
C LYS A 157 16.42 -16.93 24.46
N GLY A 158 16.94 -15.88 23.83
CA GLY A 158 18.35 -15.82 23.42
C GLY A 158 18.66 -14.75 22.36
N GLY A 159 18.74 -13.50 22.80
CA GLY A 159 19.22 -12.37 22.01
C GLY A 159 18.73 -11.06 22.60
N GLU A 160 19.63 -10.16 23.00
CA GLU A 160 19.26 -8.81 23.43
C GLU A 160 18.51 -8.10 22.30
N ILE A 161 17.20 -7.95 22.47
CA ILE A 161 16.35 -7.18 21.57
C ILE A 161 16.50 -5.72 21.99
N VAL A 162 17.24 -4.93 21.21
CA VAL A 162 17.13 -3.47 21.28
C VAL A 162 15.72 -3.13 20.79
N GLU A 163 14.82 -2.82 21.73
CA GLU A 163 13.43 -2.47 21.45
C GLU A 163 13.36 -1.17 20.61
N THR A 164 13.31 -1.31 19.29
CA THR A 164 13.03 -0.20 18.38
C THR A 164 11.57 0.20 18.53
N LYS A 165 11.32 1.35 19.18
CA LYS A 165 9.97 1.93 19.36
C LYS A 165 9.25 2.04 18.01
N LYS A 166 8.18 1.24 17.83
CA LYS A 166 7.35 1.26 16.61
C LYS A 166 6.73 2.65 16.43
N ARG A 167 6.92 3.27 15.25
CA ARG A 167 6.32 4.58 14.92
C ARG A 167 4.78 4.51 14.97
N PRO A 168 4.11 5.44 15.68
CA PRO A 168 2.66 5.44 15.80
C PRO A 168 1.98 5.80 14.47
N ILE A 169 0.74 5.33 14.28
CA ILE A 169 -0.11 5.73 13.15
C ILE A 169 -0.82 7.03 13.55
N ILE A 170 -0.53 8.13 12.86
CA ILE A 170 -1.03 9.47 13.22
C ILE A 170 -1.83 10.11 12.07
N ALA A 171 -2.71 11.06 12.41
CA ALA A 171 -3.43 11.86 11.42
C ALA A 171 -2.49 12.90 10.79
N LEU A 172 -2.85 13.46 9.62
CA LEU A 172 -2.01 14.46 8.96
C LEU A 172 -1.88 15.73 9.82
N LYS A 173 -2.97 16.18 10.44
CA LYS A 173 -2.97 17.32 11.38
C LYS A 173 -1.90 17.17 12.47
N THR A 174 -1.88 16.02 13.14
CA THR A 174 -0.87 15.71 14.17
C THR A 174 0.55 15.68 13.63
N PHE A 175 0.76 15.19 12.40
CA PHE A 175 2.07 15.25 11.75
C PHE A 175 2.52 16.69 11.46
N LEU A 176 1.61 17.53 10.95
CA LEU A 176 1.89 18.94 10.69
C LEU A 176 2.21 19.71 11.98
N GLU A 177 1.50 19.42 13.07
CA GLU A 177 1.79 19.94 14.41
C GLU A 177 3.18 19.53 14.88
N GLN A 178 3.54 18.24 14.76
CA GLN A 178 4.88 17.75 15.11
C GLN A 178 5.99 18.39 14.27
N CYS A 179 5.77 18.61 12.98
CA CYS A 179 6.70 19.35 12.12
C CYS A 179 6.83 20.80 12.59
N LYS A 180 5.72 21.46 12.94
CA LYS A 180 5.73 22.83 13.46
C LYS A 180 6.49 22.94 14.78
N GLU A 181 6.26 22.03 15.72
CA GLU A 181 6.96 21.98 17.02
C GLU A 181 8.47 21.81 16.85
N LYS A 182 8.88 20.99 15.87
CA LYS A 182 10.29 20.76 15.53
C LYS A 182 10.89 21.83 14.62
N SER A 183 10.12 22.86 14.24
CA SER A 183 10.51 23.87 13.26
C SER A 183 11.00 23.28 11.94
N GLU A 184 10.41 22.15 11.54
CA GLU A 184 10.76 21.39 10.34
C GLU A 184 9.68 21.56 9.28
N LYS A 185 10.07 21.69 8.00
CA LYS A 185 9.09 21.68 6.91
C LYS A 185 8.44 20.29 6.80
N PRO A 186 7.11 20.21 6.54
CA PRO A 186 6.43 18.92 6.37
C PRO A 186 7.08 18.04 5.29
N ILE A 187 7.49 18.67 4.18
CA ILE A 187 8.34 18.07 3.15
C ILE A 187 9.68 18.79 3.22
N LEU A 188 10.76 18.02 3.43
CA LEU A 188 12.12 18.54 3.52
C LEU A 188 12.61 18.96 2.13
N GLU A 189 13.48 19.96 2.05
CA GLU A 189 14.04 20.41 0.77
C GLU A 189 14.87 19.32 0.07
N ALA A 190 15.51 18.44 0.84
CA ALA A 190 16.24 17.28 0.34
C ALA A 190 15.36 16.04 0.13
N ASP A 191 14.03 16.18 0.11
CA ASP A 191 13.13 15.04 -0.12
C ASP A 191 13.19 14.60 -1.59
N THR A 192 13.38 13.30 -1.80
CA THR A 192 13.44 12.61 -3.12
C THR A 192 12.25 12.88 -4.04
N VAL A 193 11.16 13.47 -3.54
CA VAL A 193 10.03 13.92 -4.37
C VAL A 193 10.44 15.01 -5.36
N PHE A 194 11.37 15.90 -4.99
CA PHE A 194 11.84 16.98 -5.87
C PHE A 194 12.71 16.43 -6.99
N ASP A 195 13.61 15.47 -6.69
CA ASP A 195 14.40 14.77 -7.70
C ASP A 195 13.51 14.05 -8.72
N TYR A 196 12.44 13.41 -8.23
CA TYR A 196 11.46 12.75 -9.08
C TYR A 196 10.70 13.76 -9.96
N ALA A 197 10.25 14.89 -9.39
CA ALA A 197 9.54 15.93 -10.12
C ALA A 197 10.42 16.51 -11.24
N ALA A 198 11.68 16.85 -10.92
CA ALA A 198 12.65 17.33 -11.89
C ALA A 198 12.91 16.29 -13.01
N LYS A 199 13.13 15.02 -12.65
CA LYS A 199 13.37 13.94 -13.61
C LYS A 199 12.18 13.68 -14.54
N THR A 200 10.96 13.89 -14.06
CA THR A 200 9.73 13.62 -14.82
C THR A 200 9.15 14.86 -15.50
N GLY A 201 9.75 16.03 -15.32
CA GLY A 201 9.24 17.27 -15.91
C GLY A 201 8.00 17.82 -15.21
N ILE A 202 7.77 17.48 -13.95
CA ILE A 202 6.68 18.05 -13.14
C ILE A 202 7.16 19.38 -12.55
N PRO A 203 6.51 20.52 -12.87
CA PRO A 203 6.89 21.81 -12.29
C PRO A 203 6.65 21.88 -10.79
N ASP A 204 7.50 22.62 -10.07
CA ASP A 204 7.38 22.83 -8.62
C ASP A 204 6.03 23.41 -8.21
N GLU A 205 5.44 24.28 -9.03
CA GLU A 205 4.10 24.84 -8.78
C GLU A 205 3.00 23.76 -8.79
N PHE A 206 3.15 22.71 -9.63
CA PHE A 206 2.19 21.61 -9.65
C PHE A 206 2.38 20.70 -8.44
N LEU A 207 3.63 20.52 -8.00
CA LEU A 207 3.94 19.79 -6.78
C LEU A 207 3.40 20.54 -5.53
N ARG A 208 3.52 21.87 -5.52
CA ARG A 208 2.92 22.73 -4.50
C ARG A 208 1.40 22.61 -4.51
N LEU A 209 0.77 22.67 -5.68
CA LEU A 209 -0.67 22.47 -5.82
C LEU A 209 -1.11 21.09 -5.31
N HIS A 210 -0.35 20.04 -5.65
CA HIS A 210 -0.59 18.68 -5.17
C HIS A 210 -0.49 18.58 -3.65
N TRP A 211 0.45 19.31 -3.03
CA TRP A 211 0.54 19.39 -1.57
C TRP A 211 -0.67 20.08 -0.93
N LEU A 212 -1.25 21.10 -1.56
CA LEU A 212 -2.46 21.75 -1.06
C LEU A 212 -3.66 20.81 -1.10
N GLU A 213 -3.88 20.11 -2.21
CA GLU A 213 -4.92 19.08 -2.35
C GLU A 213 -4.70 17.91 -1.38
N PHE A 214 -3.44 17.50 -1.19
CA PHE A 214 -3.07 16.47 -0.23
C PHE A 214 -3.45 16.87 1.19
N LYS A 215 -3.16 18.12 1.60
CA LYS A 215 -3.58 18.64 2.90
C LYS A 215 -5.10 18.74 3.00
N ALA A 216 -5.79 19.24 1.98
CA ALA A 216 -7.25 19.37 1.99
C ALA A 216 -7.90 18.02 2.30
N ARG A 217 -7.57 16.98 1.51
CA ARG A 217 -8.14 15.64 1.67
C ARG A 217 -7.80 14.97 3.00
N TYR A 218 -6.56 15.08 3.46
CA TYR A 218 -6.09 14.33 4.62
C TYR A 218 -6.22 15.09 5.96
N CYS A 219 -6.66 16.35 5.92
CA CYS A 219 -7.10 17.10 7.08
C CYS A 219 -8.64 17.05 7.29
N GLU A 220 -9.40 16.44 6.38
CA GLU A 220 -10.82 16.14 6.58
C GLU A 220 -11.05 15.22 7.79
N GLU A 221 -12.23 15.35 8.40
CA GLU A 221 -12.64 14.46 9.48
C GLU A 221 -12.81 13.02 8.99
N GLY A 222 -12.31 12.05 9.77
CA GLY A 222 -12.33 10.63 9.37
C GLY A 222 -11.32 10.26 8.28
N ALA A 223 -10.43 11.17 7.87
CA ALA A 223 -9.37 10.87 6.92
C ALA A 223 -8.42 9.76 7.43
N LYS A 224 -7.82 9.02 6.48
CA LYS A 224 -6.90 7.93 6.79
C LYS A 224 -5.68 8.43 7.58
N ARG A 225 -5.18 7.57 8.47
CA ARG A 225 -3.99 7.82 9.30
C ARG A 225 -2.84 6.94 8.83
N TYR A 226 -1.61 7.45 8.86
CA TYR A 226 -0.43 6.73 8.39
C TYR A 226 0.73 6.86 9.38
N LYS A 227 1.70 5.95 9.27
CA LYS A 227 2.94 5.98 10.07
C LYS A 227 3.97 6.97 9.55
N ASP A 228 3.91 7.25 8.24
CA ASP A 228 4.86 8.09 7.54
C ASP A 228 4.15 8.87 6.43
N TRP A 229 3.88 10.14 6.71
CA TRP A 229 3.18 11.03 5.78
C TRP A 229 4.02 11.46 4.58
N ARG A 230 5.35 11.53 4.71
CA ARG A 230 6.26 11.89 3.60
C ARG A 230 6.24 10.79 2.54
N THR A 231 6.28 9.53 2.97
CA THR A 231 6.16 8.38 2.05
C THR A 231 4.80 8.34 1.34
N VAL A 232 3.69 8.64 2.04
CA VAL A 232 2.36 8.70 1.43
C VAL A 232 2.29 9.84 0.40
N PHE A 233 2.85 11.01 0.72
CA PHE A 233 2.93 12.13 -0.20
C PHE A 233 3.71 11.77 -1.46
N ARG A 234 4.91 11.20 -1.34
CA ARG A 234 5.72 10.70 -2.47
C ARG A 234 4.94 9.74 -3.37
N LYS A 235 4.29 8.73 -2.79
CA LYS A 235 3.44 7.78 -3.53
C LYS A 235 2.29 8.48 -4.27
N SER A 236 1.69 9.50 -3.64
CA SER A 236 0.59 10.25 -4.24
C SER A 236 0.99 11.09 -5.44
N VAL A 237 2.21 11.67 -5.40
CA VAL A 237 2.79 12.43 -6.51
C VAL A 237 3.13 11.48 -7.65
N ARG A 238 3.88 10.40 -7.37
CA ARG A 238 4.26 9.39 -8.40
C ARG A 238 3.05 8.77 -9.09
N GLY A 239 1.98 8.51 -8.35
CA GLY A 239 0.75 7.95 -8.91
C GLY A 239 -0.23 8.97 -9.49
N ASN A 240 0.09 10.28 -9.40
CA ASN A 240 -0.80 11.38 -9.75
C ASN A 240 -2.24 11.12 -9.23
N TRP A 241 -2.38 10.90 -7.92
CA TRP A 241 -3.64 10.43 -7.32
C TRP A 241 -4.81 11.39 -7.50
N PHE A 242 -4.52 12.69 -7.56
CA PHE A 242 -5.51 13.75 -7.75
C PHE A 242 -5.71 14.12 -9.23
N LYS A 243 -4.95 13.50 -10.14
CA LYS A 243 -5.05 13.72 -11.60
C LYS A 243 -4.91 15.20 -11.98
N LEU A 244 -3.97 15.92 -11.35
CA LEU A 244 -3.85 17.38 -11.49
C LEU A 244 -3.12 17.79 -12.77
N TRP A 245 -2.19 16.98 -13.26
CA TRP A 245 -1.45 17.26 -14.48
C TRP A 245 -1.44 16.08 -15.44
N TRP A 246 -1.06 16.35 -16.68
CA TRP A 246 -0.69 15.39 -17.70
C TRP A 246 0.63 15.84 -18.33
N ILE A 247 1.34 14.89 -18.95
CA ILE A 247 2.61 15.15 -19.63
C ILE A 247 2.44 14.73 -21.08
N GLY A 248 2.71 15.65 -22.00
CA GLY A 248 2.66 15.42 -23.45
C GLY A 248 3.82 14.60 -23.96
N ALA A 249 3.72 14.12 -25.21
CA ALA A 249 4.79 13.38 -25.88
C ALA A 249 6.06 14.24 -26.10
N ASP A 250 5.89 15.56 -26.10
CA ASP A 250 6.94 16.57 -26.14
C ASP A 250 7.58 16.84 -24.75
N GLY A 251 7.11 16.16 -23.70
CA GLY A 251 7.55 16.37 -22.33
C GLY A 251 6.90 17.60 -21.66
N ALA A 252 5.99 18.31 -22.33
CA ALA A 252 5.32 19.45 -21.74
C ALA A 252 4.34 18.98 -20.65
N CYS A 253 4.47 19.54 -19.45
CA CYS A 253 3.58 19.26 -18.33
C CYS A 253 2.55 20.37 -18.20
N ALA A 254 1.26 20.03 -18.25
CA ALA A 254 0.16 20.98 -18.14
C ALA A 254 -0.92 20.49 -17.17
N LEU A 255 -1.68 21.42 -16.61
CA LEU A 255 -2.79 21.08 -15.72
C LEU A 255 -3.94 20.43 -16.49
N THR A 256 -4.61 19.47 -15.86
CA THR A 256 -5.89 18.95 -16.31
C THR A 256 -7.02 19.91 -15.91
N THR A 257 -8.25 19.64 -16.33
CA THR A 257 -9.44 20.35 -15.81
C THR A 257 -9.52 20.28 -14.29
N VAL A 258 -9.18 19.15 -13.68
CA VAL A 258 -9.15 18.98 -12.21
C VAL A 258 -8.04 19.81 -11.59
N GLY A 259 -6.85 19.83 -12.20
CA GLY A 259 -5.73 20.69 -11.78
C GLY A 259 -6.08 22.18 -11.82
N GLU A 260 -6.76 22.61 -12.87
CA GLU A 260 -7.24 23.98 -13.03
C GLU A 260 -8.35 24.36 -12.03
N GLN A 261 -9.20 23.40 -11.63
CA GLN A 261 -10.18 23.59 -10.56
C GLN A 261 -9.48 23.71 -9.19
N ALA A 262 -8.56 22.80 -8.88
CA ALA A 262 -7.75 22.82 -7.66
C ALA A 262 -6.98 24.14 -7.52
N LYS A 263 -6.34 24.60 -8.62
CA LYS A 263 -5.60 25.87 -8.66
C LYS A 263 -6.50 27.06 -8.32
N ARG A 264 -7.74 27.09 -8.81
CA ARG A 264 -8.72 28.15 -8.49
C ARG A 264 -9.28 28.04 -7.08
N ALA A 265 -9.50 26.82 -6.58
CA ALA A 265 -9.97 26.58 -5.22
C ALA A 265 -8.94 27.09 -4.20
N HIS A 266 -7.68 26.70 -4.37
CA HIS A 266 -6.59 27.10 -3.47
C HIS A 266 -6.03 28.51 -3.74
N GLY A 267 -6.18 29.02 -4.96
CA GLY A 267 -5.75 30.39 -5.30
C GLY A 267 -6.61 31.48 -4.66
N ARG A 268 -7.82 31.16 -4.21
CA ARG A 268 -8.70 32.09 -3.46
C ARG A 268 -8.38 32.16 -1.96
N ASP A 269 -7.62 31.21 -1.42
CA ASP A 269 -7.21 31.20 -0.01
C ASP A 269 -5.91 32.00 0.25
N ALA A 270 -5.37 32.66 -0.78
CA ALA A 270 -4.13 33.44 -0.74
C ALA A 270 -4.30 34.93 -1.12
N ALA A 271 -5.55 35.42 -1.18
CA ALA A 271 -5.88 36.83 -1.44
C ALA A 271 -6.60 37.44 -0.23
#